data_AF-A0AAD1IVC8-F1
#
_entry.id   AF-A0AAD1IVC8-F1
#
_cell.length_a   1.000
_cell.length_b   1.000
_cell.length_c   1.000
_cell.angle_alpha   90.00
_cell.angle_beta   90.00
_cell.angle_gamma   90.00
#
_symmetry.space_group_name_H-M   'P 1'
#
loop_
_entity.id
_entity.type
_entity.pdbx_description
1 polymer ?
#
loop_
_entity_poly.entity_id
_entity_poly.type
_entity_poly.pdbx_seq_one_letter_code
_entity_poly.pdbx_strand_id
1 'polypeptide(L)'
;MFAVRVARTAAPPVVLALAAMLGGAVANLSDRAGDGLVTDYLHTGWFPTFNLADVFVVTGAAVLVLASWRASDTADTGADA
;
A
#
# COMPACT_ATOMS: atom_id res chain seq x y z
N MET A 1 -0.55 -2.63 22.48
CA MET A 1 0.87 -3.06 22.64
C MET A 1 1.32 -4.05 21.56
N PHE A 2 0.51 -5.03 21.12
CA PHE A 2 0.94 -5.99 20.08
C PHE A 2 1.19 -5.37 18.68
N ALA A 3 0.37 -4.41 18.24
CA ALA A 3 0.51 -3.80 16.91
C ALA A 3 1.86 -3.08 16.68
N VAL A 4 2.44 -2.50 17.73
CA VAL A 4 3.72 -1.75 17.65
C VAL A 4 4.93 -2.67 17.47
N ARG A 5 4.83 -3.95 17.88
CA ARG A 5 5.97 -4.89 17.77
C ARG A 5 6.13 -5.45 16.36
N VAL A 6 5.05 -5.65 15.62
CA VAL A 6 5.11 -6.14 14.22
C VAL A 6 5.90 -5.18 13.33
N ALA A 7 5.74 -3.87 13.54
CA ALA A 7 6.45 -2.85 12.77
C ALA A 7 7.97 -2.85 13.01
N ARG A 8 8.47 -3.37 14.14
CA ARG A 8 9.92 -3.34 14.45
C ARG A 8 10.70 -4.50 13.84
N THR A 9 10.02 -5.55 13.38
CA THR A 9 10.62 -6.70 12.68
C THR A 9 10.23 -6.80 11.21
N ALA A 10 9.32 -5.94 10.74
CA ALA A 10 8.91 -5.90 9.35
C ALA A 10 10.03 -5.35 8.47
N ALA A 11 10.28 -6.01 7.33
CA ALA A 11 11.24 -5.54 6.35
C ALA A 11 10.88 -4.10 5.89
N PRO A 12 11.87 -3.21 5.66
CA PRO A 12 11.63 -1.85 5.19
C PRO A 12 10.60 -1.70 4.04
N PRO A 13 10.59 -2.56 3.00
CA PRO A 13 9.57 -2.46 1.94
C PRO A 13 8.14 -2.70 2.44
N VAL A 14 7.94 -3.57 3.44
CA VAL A 14 6.62 -3.83 4.02
C VAL A 14 6.12 -2.60 4.79
N VAL A 15 7.00 -1.96 5.55
CA VAL A 15 6.65 -0.74 6.30
C VAL A 15 6.26 0.39 5.34
N LEU A 16 7.06 0.61 4.29
CA LEU A 16 6.77 1.63 3.28
C LEU A 16 5.47 1.35 2.52
N ALA A 17 5.23 0.08 2.16
CA ALA A 17 3.98 -0.33 1.52
C ALA A 17 2.75 -0.01 2.38
N LEU A 18 2.78 -0.40 3.66
CA LEU A 18 1.69 -0.15 4.59
C LEU A 18 1.49 1.35 4.85
N ALA A 19 2.58 2.11 4.97
CA ALA A 19 2.52 3.56 5.14
C ALA A 19 1.92 4.24 3.90
N ALA A 20 2.28 3.80 2.69
CA ALA A 20 1.71 4.34 1.45
C ALA A 20 0.21 4.04 1.33
N MET A 21 -0.21 2.79 1.60
CA MET A 21 -1.63 2.41 1.58
C MET A 21 -2.45 3.19 2.61
N LEU A 22 -1.93 3.30 3.84
CA LEU A 22 -2.59 4.08 4.89
C LEU A 22 -2.66 5.56 4.53
N GLY A 23 -1.57 6.13 4.04
CA GLY A 23 -1.51 7.52 3.60
C GLY A 23 -2.53 7.83 2.50
N GLY A 24 -2.63 6.97 1.47
CA GLY A 24 -3.63 7.10 0.42
C GLY A 24 -5.06 6.98 0.95
N ALA A 25 -5.34 5.99 1.81
CA ALA A 25 -6.65 5.84 2.43
C ALA A 25 -7.06 7.07 3.27
N VAL A 26 -6.13 7.62 4.06
CA VAL A 26 -6.36 8.83 4.87
C VAL A 26 -6.54 10.07 3.99
N ALA A 27 -5.81 10.20 2.88
CA ALA A 27 -5.98 11.29 1.94
C ALA A 27 -7.39 11.27 1.31
N ASN A 28 -7.85 10.11 0.83
CA ASN A 28 -9.20 9.92 0.29
C ASN A 28 -10.30 10.11 1.35
N LEU A 29 -10.02 9.86 2.62
CA LEU A 29 -10.96 10.15 3.70
C LEU A 29 -11.00 11.65 4.04
N SER A 30 -9.84 12.30 4.03
CA SER A 30 -9.71 13.74 4.29
C SER A 30 -10.39 14.58 3.21
N ASP A 31 -10.30 14.16 1.95
CA ASP A 31 -10.96 14.82 0.82
C ASP A 31 -12.49 14.85 1.01
N ARG A 32 -13.05 13.72 1.47
CA ARG A 32 -14.48 13.59 1.79
C ARG A 32 -14.94 14.45 2.96
N ALA A 33 -14.03 15.01 3.78
CA ALA A 33 -14.44 15.75 4.97
C ALA A 33 -15.18 17.06 4.64
N GLY A 34 -15.03 17.58 3.42
CA GLY A 34 -15.72 18.78 2.96
C GLY A 34 -17.15 18.50 2.47
N ASP A 35 -17.27 17.80 1.35
CA ASP A 35 -18.51 17.59 0.60
C ASP A 35 -18.95 16.12 0.51
N GLY A 36 -18.21 15.21 1.13
CA GLY A 36 -18.44 13.77 1.08
C GLY A 36 -17.93 13.08 -0.19
N LEU A 37 -17.29 13.81 -1.10
CA LEU A 37 -16.82 13.31 -2.38
C LEU A 37 -15.30 13.12 -2.38
N VAL A 38 -14.82 12.38 -3.39
CA VAL A 38 -13.39 12.29 -3.71
C VAL A 38 -13.17 12.94 -5.06
N THR A 39 -12.13 13.76 -5.12
CA THR A 39 -11.74 14.51 -6.31
C THR A 39 -10.81 13.67 -7.16
N ASP A 40 -11.33 13.14 -8.26
CA ASP A 40 -10.57 12.44 -9.28
C ASP A 40 -10.12 13.41 -10.37
N TYR A 41 -8.82 13.47 -10.66
CA TYR A 41 -8.25 14.46 -11.57
C TYR A 41 -7.28 13.89 -12.61
N LEU A 42 -6.88 12.62 -12.49
CA LEU A 42 -6.02 11.95 -13.47
C LEU A 42 -6.89 11.16 -14.45
N HIS A 43 -6.93 11.59 -15.71
CA HIS A 43 -7.72 10.99 -16.77
C HIS A 43 -6.82 10.48 -17.91
N THR A 44 -7.05 9.23 -18.32
CA THR A 44 -6.24 8.56 -19.37
C THR A 44 -7.04 8.22 -20.64
N GLY A 45 -8.35 8.46 -20.63
CA GLY A 45 -9.26 8.21 -21.76
C GLY A 45 -9.84 6.79 -21.83
N TRP A 46 -9.09 5.76 -21.42
CA TRP A 46 -9.52 4.36 -21.51
C TRP A 46 -9.66 3.67 -20.14
N PHE A 47 -9.00 4.20 -19.10
CA PHE A 47 -9.09 3.73 -17.73
C PHE A 47 -9.94 4.70 -16.89
N PRO A 48 -10.65 4.23 -15.84
CA PRO A 48 -11.37 5.11 -14.92
C PRO A 48 -10.48 6.24 -14.41
N THR A 49 -11.05 7.43 -14.24
CA THR A 49 -10.35 8.56 -13.62
C THR A 49 -9.95 8.20 -12.20
N PHE A 50 -8.78 8.63 -11.76
CA PHE A 50 -8.25 8.34 -10.42
C PHE A 50 -7.52 9.56 -9.86
N ASN A 51 -7.06 9.46 -8.62
CA ASN A 51 -6.25 10.50 -7.99
C ASN A 51 -4.91 9.96 -7.46
N LEU A 52 -4.08 10.84 -6.90
CA LEU A 52 -2.79 10.44 -6.34
C LEU A 52 -2.92 9.50 -5.13
N ALA A 53 -4.01 9.59 -4.37
CA ALA A 53 -4.25 8.71 -3.23
C ALA A 53 -4.42 7.25 -3.69
N ASP A 54 -5.13 7.03 -4.80
CA ASP A 54 -5.28 5.71 -5.41
C ASP A 54 -3.93 5.16 -5.89
N VAL A 55 -3.06 6.01 -6.42
CA VAL A 55 -1.70 5.63 -6.82
C VAL A 55 -0.91 5.13 -5.59
N PHE A 56 -0.98 5.82 -4.46
CA PHE A 56 -0.30 5.37 -3.23
C PHE A 56 -0.85 4.04 -2.71
N VAL A 57 -2.17 3.84 -2.79
CA VAL A 57 -2.79 2.56 -2.39
C VAL A 57 -2.33 1.43 -3.31
N VAL A 58 -2.40 1.62 -4.63
CA VAL A 58 -2.04 0.58 -5.61
C VAL A 58 -0.54 0.27 -5.58
N THR A 59 0.31 1.29 -5.53
CA THR A 59 1.77 1.08 -5.45
C THR A 59 2.17 0.43 -4.13
N GLY A 60 1.59 0.85 -3.00
CA GLY A 60 1.81 0.21 -1.71
C GLY A 60 1.38 -1.26 -1.73
N ALA A 61 0.20 -1.58 -2.27
CA ALA A 61 -0.27 -2.95 -2.43
C ALA A 61 0.67 -3.79 -3.31
N ALA A 62 1.12 -3.24 -4.45
CA ALA A 62 2.07 -3.91 -5.34
C ALA A 62 3.41 -4.22 -4.64
N VAL A 63 3.95 -3.25 -3.88
CA VAL A 63 5.19 -3.46 -3.10
C VAL A 63 4.98 -4.53 -2.03
N LEU A 64 3.82 -4.54 -1.34
CA LEU A 64 3.52 -5.54 -0.34
C LEU A 64 3.47 -6.95 -0.94
N VAL A 65 2.80 -7.13 -2.08
CA VAL A 65 2.74 -8.41 -2.79
C VAL A 65 4.12 -8.88 -3.19
N LEU A 66 4.93 -8.01 -3.81
CA LEU A 66 6.29 -8.33 -4.22
C LEU A 66 7.21 -8.69 -3.04
N ALA A 67 7.05 -8.00 -1.91
CA ALA A 67 7.79 -8.31 -0.69
C ALA A 67 7.37 -9.66 -0.10
N SER A 68 6.07 -9.99 -0.14
CA SER A 68 5.55 -11.28 0.32
C SER A 68 6.05 -12.44 -0.54
N TRP A 69 6.07 -12.31 -1.87
CA TRP A 69 6.61 -13.35 -2.75
C TRP A 69 8.10 -13.63 -2.49
N ARG A 70 8.91 -12.58 -2.34
CA ARG A 70 10.35 -12.75 -2.01
C ARG A 70 10.57 -13.42 -0.66
N ALA A 71 9.71 -13.14 0.32
CA ALA A 71 9.79 -13.79 1.63
C ALA A 71 9.48 -15.29 1.53
N SER A 72 8.54 -15.69 0.64
CA SER A 72 8.23 -17.10 0.36
C SER A 72 9.41 -17.82 -0.31
N ASP A 73 10.05 -17.24 -1.33
CA ASP A 73 11.22 -17.85 -2.00
C ASP A 73 12.37 -18.14 -1.02
N THR A 74 12.57 -17.23 -0.07
CA THR A 74 13.61 -17.37 0.95
C THR A 74 13.29 -18.49 1.94
N ALA A 75 12.01 -18.72 2.24
CA ALA A 75 11.58 -19.79 3.13
C ALA A 75 11.73 -21.17 2.47
N ASP A 76 11.41 -21.28 1.17
CA ASP A 76 11.54 -22.54 0.43
C ASP A 76 13.01 -22.96 0.29
N THR A 77 13.93 -22.02 0.00
CA THR A 77 15.39 -22.25 -0.09
C THR A 77 16.05 -22.60 1.26
N GLY A 78 15.36 -22.40 2.37
CA GLY A 78 15.83 -22.78 3.70
C GLY A 78 15.34 -24.16 4.14
N ALA A 79 14.37 -24.75 3.44
CA ALA A 79 13.76 -26.03 3.78
C ALA A 79 14.38 -27.21 3.00
N ASP A 80 15.11 -26.93 1.93
CA ASP A 80 15.82 -27.86 1.05
C ASP A 80 17.33 -27.98 1.35
N ALA A 81 17.84 -27.26 2.35
CA ALA A 81 19.21 -27.32 2.88
C ALA A 81 19.32 -28.13 4.19
#